data_AF-A0A847ASS9-F1
#
_entry.id   AF-A0A847ASS9-F1
#
_cell.length_a   1.000
_cell.length_b   1.000
_cell.length_c   1.000
_cell.angle_alpha   90.00
_cell.angle_beta   90.00
_cell.angle_gamma   90.00
#
_symmetry.space_group_name_H-M   'P 1'
#
loop_
_entity.id
_entity.type
_entity.pdbx_description
1 polymer ?
#
loop_
_entity_poly.entity_id
_entity_poly.type
_entity_poly.pdbx_seq_one_letter_code
_entity_poly.pdbx_strand_id
1 'polypeptide(L)' 'MYKERILSENSLEFADQTVKFCIQVNKNTGENIITKQLIRSSTSIGANISEANYGVSRADFI' A
#
# COMPACT_ATOMS: atom_id res chain seq x y z
N MET A 1 -2.04 -15.90 11.43
CA MET A 1 -2.67 -16.51 10.24
C MET A 1 -3.97 -15.83 9.77
N TYR A 2 -5.15 -16.00 10.40
CA TYR A 2 -6.41 -15.38 9.90
C TYR A 2 -6.36 -13.84 9.87
N LYS A 3 -5.82 -13.23 10.94
CA LYS A 3 -5.71 -11.77 11.08
C LYS A 3 -4.69 -11.14 10.11
N GLU A 4 -3.60 -11.84 9.79
CA GLU A 4 -2.62 -11.42 8.78
C GLU A 4 -3.21 -11.42 7.37
N ARG A 5 -4.07 -12.40 7.09
CA ARG A 5 -4.74 -12.52 5.80
C ARG A 5 -5.69 -11.34 5.55
N ILE A 6 -6.45 -10.94 6.58
CA ILE A 6 -7.32 -9.75 6.53
C ILE A 6 -6.50 -8.46 6.31
N LEU A 7 -5.39 -8.29 7.02
CA LEU A 7 -4.53 -7.11 6.84
C LEU A 7 -3.95 -7.04 5.43
N SER A 8 -3.51 -8.18 4.89
CA SER A 8 -2.96 -8.27 3.53
C SER A 8 -4.02 -7.93 2.48
N GLU A 9 -5.22 -8.51 2.59
CA GLU A 9 -6.35 -8.26 1.69
C GLU A 9 -6.79 -6.78 1.74
N ASN A 10 -6.94 -6.22 2.94
CA ASN A 10 -7.32 -4.81 3.12
C ASN A 10 -6.25 -3.86 2.56
N SER A 11 -4.96 -4.17 2.74
CA SER A 11 -3.86 -3.33 2.23
C SER A 11 -3.82 -3.32 0.70
N LEU A 12 -4.11 -4.47 0.07
CA LEU A 12 -4.19 -4.60 -1.38
C LEU A 12 -5.37 -3.81 -1.94
N GLU A 13 -6.55 -3.95 -1.33
CA GLU A 13 -7.74 -3.20 -1.74
C GLU A 13 -7.52 -1.69 -1.59
N PHE A 14 -6.92 -1.25 -0.48
CA PHE A 14 -6.59 0.16 -0.27
C PHE A 14 -5.62 0.70 -1.33
N ALA A 15 -4.59 -0.06 -1.69
CA ALA A 15 -3.63 0.34 -2.72
C ALA A 15 -4.32 0.47 -4.09
N ASP A 16 -5.17 -0.48 -4.48
CA ASP A 16 -5.94 -0.44 -5.73
C ASP A 16 -6.86 0.80 -5.81
N GLN A 17 -7.62 1.07 -4.74
CA GLN A 17 -8.47 2.25 -4.66
C GLN A 17 -7.66 3.56 -4.74
N THR A 18 -6.52 3.62 -4.05
CA THR A 18 -5.63 4.78 -4.08
C THR A 18 -5.08 5.05 -5.47
N VAL A 19 -4.63 4.01 -6.19
CA VAL A 19 -4.12 4.14 -7.56
C VAL A 19 -5.22 4.68 -8.49
N LYS A 20 -6.44 4.12 -8.41
CA LYS A 20 -7.59 4.58 -9.21
C LYS A 20 -7.92 6.05 -8.92
N PHE A 21 -7.91 6.44 -7.65
CA PHE A 21 -8.10 7.83 -7.24
C PHE A 21 -7.02 8.75 -7.81
N CYS A 22 -5.74 8.39 -7.68
CA CYS A 22 -4.63 9.18 -8.17
C CYS A 22 -4.64 9.35 -9.69
N ILE A 23 -5.03 8.30 -10.44
CA ILE A 23 -5.24 8.38 -11.89
C ILE A 23 -6.31 9.43 -12.22
N GLN A 24 -7.42 9.43 -11.47
CA GLN A 24 -8.52 10.37 -11.70
C GLN A 24 -8.12 11.82 -11.35
N VAL A 25 -7.40 12.02 -10.25
CA VAL A 25 -6.86 13.33 -9.88
C VAL A 25 -5.91 13.84 -10.97
N ASN A 26 -4.95 13.03 -11.39
CA ASN A 26 -3.99 13.43 -12.41
C ASN A 26 -4.68 13.79 -13.74
N LYS A 27 -5.69 13.02 -14.16
CA LYS A 27 -6.50 13.33 -15.36
C LYS A 27 -7.22 14.68 -15.27
N ASN A 28 -7.70 15.05 -14.09
CA ASN A 28 -8.52 16.25 -13.90
C ASN A 28 -7.71 17.52 -13.64
N THR A 29 -6.54 17.39 -12.99
CA THR A 29 -5.78 18.53 -12.49
C THR A 29 -4.36 18.62 -13.07
N GLY A 30 -3.86 17.56 -13.69
CA GLY A 30 -2.46 17.43 -14.07
C GLY A 30 -1.50 17.24 -12.89
N GLU A 31 -2.01 17.16 -11.65
CA GLU A 31 -1.21 16.97 -10.44
C GLU A 31 -0.51 15.61 -10.48
N ASN A 32 0.82 15.60 -10.33
CA ASN A 32 1.64 14.40 -10.46
C ASN A 32 2.72 14.21 -9.37
N ILE A 33 2.89 15.17 -8.45
CA ILE A 33 3.90 15.13 -7.39
C ILE A 33 3.32 14.38 -6.19
N ILE A 34 2.21 14.87 -5.66
CA ILE A 34 1.52 14.34 -4.49
C ILE A 34 0.90 12.99 -4.80
N THR A 35 0.22 12.85 -5.94
CA THR A 35 -0.35 11.56 -6.38
C THR A 35 0.70 10.46 -6.53
N LYS A 36 1.88 10.76 -7.07
CA LYS A 36 2.99 9.77 -7.12
C LYS A 36 3.50 9.39 -5.73
N GLN A 37 3.63 10.36 -4.82
CA GLN A 37 4.03 10.05 -3.44
C GLN A 37 2.98 9.20 -2.73
N LEU A 38 1.70 9.49 -2.96
CA LEU A 38 0.59 8.75 -2.38
C LEU A 38 0.49 7.31 -2.90
N ILE A 39 0.70 7.08 -4.20
CA ILE A 39 0.79 5.73 -4.78
C ILE A 39 1.93 4.93 -4.14
N ARG A 40 3.10 5.56 -3.99
CA ARG A 40 4.27 4.89 -3.40
C ARG A 40 4.03 4.55 -1.93
N SER A 41 3.46 5.46 -1.14
CA SER A 41 3.19 5.20 0.27
C SER A 41 2.10 4.14 0.46
N SER A 42 1.03 4.16 -0.34
CA SER A 42 -0.06 3.17 -0.23
C SER A 42 0.38 1.76 -0.60
N THR A 43 1.17 1.60 -1.66
CA THR A 43 1.73 0.30 -2.06
C THR A 43 2.79 -0.22 -1.09
N SER A 44 3.53 0.66 -0.42
CA SER A 44 4.50 0.29 0.63
C SER A 44 3.82 -0.38 1.84
N ILE A 45 2.54 -0.11 2.12
CA ILE A 45 1.84 -0.75 3.24
C ILE A 45 1.78 -2.26 3.03
N GLY A 46 1.33 -2.71 1.85
CA GLY A 46 1.29 -4.13 1.51
C GLY A 46 2.67 -4.77 1.42
N ALA A 47 3.65 -4.02 0.90
CA ALA A 47 5.04 -4.48 0.86
C ALA A 47 5.61 -4.74 2.26
N ASN A 48 5.45 -3.79 3.20
CA ASN A 48 5.90 -3.94 4.58
C ASN A 48 5.17 -5.08 5.30
N ILE A 49 3.85 -5.26 5.07
CA ILE A 49 3.11 -6.42 5.62
C ILE A 49 3.68 -7.73 5.08
N SER A 50 4.00 -7.78 3.79
CA SER A 50 4.64 -8.95 3.18
C SER A 50 6.01 -9.23 3.80
N GLU A 51 6.89 -8.22 3.88
CA GLU A 51 8.20 -8.34 4.51
C GLU A 51 8.10 -8.84 5.95
N ALA A 52 7.17 -8.28 6.72
CA ALA A 52 6.95 -8.65 8.12
C ALA A 52 6.46 -10.10 8.27
N ASN A 53 5.63 -10.61 7.34
CA ASN A 53 5.18 -12.01 7.32
C ASN A 53 6.29 -13.01 6.97
N TYR A 54 7.30 -12.59 6.20
CA TYR A 54 8.45 -13.42 5.83
C TYR A 54 9.70 -13.15 6.69
N GLY A 55 9.59 -12.26 7.69
CA GLY A 55 10.66 -11.95 8.65
C GLY A 55 11.05 -13.20 9.45
N VAL A 56 12.35 -13.38 9.66
CA VAL A 56 12.91 -14.58 10.32
C VAL A 56 12.77 -14.49 11.83
N SER A 57 12.74 -13.27 12.37
CA SER A 57 12.67 -13.00 13.81
C SER A 57 11.62 -11.94 14.13
N ARG A 58 11.18 -11.89 15.39
CA ARG A 58 10.34 -10.77 15.88
C ARG A 58 11.04 -9.41 15.78
N ALA A 59 12.38 -9.39 15.74
CA ALA A 59 13.14 -8.15 15.58
C ALA A 59 13.08 -7.59 14.15
N ASP A 60 12.70 -8.41 13.17
CA ASP A 60 12.49 -7.97 11.77
C ASP A 60 11.10 -7.34 11.58
N PHE A 61 10.22 -7.46 12.57
CA PHE A 61 8.88 -6.87 12.61
C PHE A 61 8.97 -5.48 13.25
N ILE A 62 9.61 -4.53 12.56
CA ILE A 62 9.81 -3.13 13.01
C ILE A 62 8.59 -2.28 12.67
#